data_AF-A0A4Q2Z1N8-F1
#
_entry.id   AF-A0A4Q2Z1N8-F1
#
_cell.length_a   1.000
_cell.length_b   1.000
_cell.length_c   1.000
_cell.angle_alpha   90.00
_cell.angle_beta   90.00
_cell.angle_gamma   90.00
#
_symmetry.space_group_name_H-M   'P 1'
#
loop_
_entity.id
_entity.type
_entity.pdbx_description
1 polymer ?
#
loop_
_entity_poly.entity_id
_entity_poly.type
_entity_poly.pdbx_seq_one_letter_code
_entity_poly.pdbx_strand_id
1 'polypeptide(L)'
;MMPTFKSILLAGAIAIAPAHAFAAPKEAPVAEVVTVPTPPQVEEEASSEYDSKAAAEEAKAKMQKEMDEAIALVEKMFDTSSLPPIEPARLALAQKTMGALIPAGSLERMMDNLYGKMFKTIMGEFGGQSDLMLSIKTGVESDQIAKLDEATKGKVADMFDPHRKEREDQITRVVKPLISEVLGDMEPPMRDGMSKAYARKFTAAQLTDLNGFLATPTGAIYANEWMALQADPEVMLAVIKAVPPLITKFIDRAPQIEKDMKDLPKEKQLSDFDDKELAKLAKLMKVDVKVLKDQRDMWKTDSVEATDAVAVDAVAVDAADDYAVDTAADAADAAADAATYATDAVADPAYDRSNWSAADLKRVEDLETAYENASLAAQQAAEEAAANANKRSKLPNK
;
A
#
# COMPACT_ATOMS: atom_id res chain seq x y z
N MET A 1 -15.59 17.22 -21.53
CA MET A 1 -14.29 16.51 -21.47
C MET A 1 -14.15 15.96 -20.07
N MET A 2 -13.91 14.65 -19.93
CA MET A 2 -13.67 14.00 -18.64
C MET A 2 -12.25 14.33 -18.14
N PRO A 3 -12.00 14.40 -16.82
CA PRO A 3 -10.63 14.43 -16.32
C PRO A 3 -9.95 13.12 -16.72
N THR A 4 -8.75 13.20 -17.26
CA THR A 4 -7.99 12.03 -17.70
C THR A 4 -7.61 11.18 -16.49
N PHE A 5 -7.52 9.86 -16.70
CA PHE A 5 -7.21 8.84 -15.68
C PHE A 5 -5.95 9.14 -14.84
N LYS A 6 -5.04 10.00 -15.35
CA LYS A 6 -3.85 10.52 -14.65
C LYS A 6 -4.21 11.34 -13.40
N SER A 7 -5.30 12.11 -13.42
CA SER A 7 -5.74 12.94 -12.29
C SER A 7 -6.29 12.10 -11.13
N ILE A 8 -6.85 10.92 -11.42
CA ILE A 8 -7.40 10.00 -10.41
C ILE A 8 -6.27 9.22 -9.73
N LEU A 9 -5.20 8.87 -10.45
CA LEU A 9 -4.00 8.24 -9.86
C LEU A 9 -3.23 9.20 -8.95
N LEU A 10 -3.15 10.48 -9.30
CA LEU A 10 -2.49 11.49 -8.45
C LEU A 10 -3.28 11.79 -7.17
N ALA A 11 -4.62 11.77 -7.25
CA ALA A 11 -5.48 11.89 -6.06
C ALA A 11 -5.45 10.62 -5.17
N GLY A 12 -5.28 9.44 -5.76
CA GLY A 12 -5.14 8.17 -5.03
C GLY A 12 -3.83 8.03 -4.25
N ALA A 13 -2.72 8.59 -4.77
CA ALA A 13 -1.43 8.57 -4.10
C ALA A 13 -1.35 9.52 -2.88
N ILE A 14 -2.16 10.58 -2.85
CA ILE A 14 -2.22 11.56 -1.75
C ILE A 14 -2.93 10.99 -0.50
N ALA A 15 -3.75 9.94 -0.66
CA ALA A 15 -4.55 9.39 0.44
C ALA A 15 -3.79 8.43 1.39
N ILE A 16 -2.55 8.03 1.09
CA ILE A 16 -1.79 7.04 1.89
C ILE A 16 -0.59 7.65 2.63
N ALA A 17 -0.22 8.92 2.38
CA ALA A 17 0.84 9.59 3.11
C ALA A 17 0.27 10.54 4.18
N PRO A 18 0.76 10.52 5.45
CA PRO A 18 0.49 11.61 6.37
C PRO A 18 0.99 12.92 5.76
N ALA A 19 0.15 13.96 5.79
CA ALA A 19 0.26 15.24 5.08
C ALA A 19 1.49 16.11 5.44
N HIS A 20 2.56 15.53 5.98
CA HIS A 20 3.80 16.21 6.35
C HIS A 20 5.02 15.72 5.54
N ALA A 21 4.88 14.65 4.74
CA ALA A 21 5.98 14.09 3.96
C ALA A 21 6.25 14.80 2.61
N PHE A 22 5.38 15.73 2.18
CA PHE A 22 5.55 16.51 0.94
C PHE A 22 5.63 18.01 1.22
N ALA A 23 6.65 18.43 1.99
CA ALA A 23 7.09 19.82 1.98
C ALA A 23 8.28 19.96 1.02
N ALA A 24 7.99 20.08 -0.29
CA ALA A 24 8.91 20.77 -1.19
C ALA A 24 8.92 22.26 -0.83
N PRO A 25 10.04 22.98 -0.98
CA PRO A 25 10.21 24.34 -0.46
C PRO A 25 9.14 25.26 -1.07
N LYS A 26 8.30 25.86 -0.21
CA LYS A 26 7.42 26.95 -0.62
C LYS A 26 8.30 28.10 -1.10
N GLU A 27 8.32 28.32 -2.41
CA GLU A 27 8.51 29.68 -2.92
C GLU A 27 7.40 30.54 -2.30
N ALA A 28 7.83 31.60 -1.64
CA ALA A 28 6.98 32.45 -0.82
C ALA A 28 5.88 33.12 -1.65
N PRO A 29 4.60 33.05 -1.24
CA PRO A 29 3.61 33.98 -1.76
C PRO A 29 3.92 35.37 -1.21
N VAL A 30 3.99 36.32 -2.15
CA VAL A 30 4.21 37.75 -1.97
C VAL A 30 3.38 38.29 -0.79
N ALA A 31 4.08 38.99 0.10
CA ALA A 31 3.58 39.58 1.33
C ALA A 31 2.32 40.42 1.12
N GLU A 32 1.25 40.08 1.86
CA GLU A 32 0.17 41.02 2.15
C GLU A 32 0.72 42.06 3.14
N VAL A 33 0.87 43.28 2.64
CA VAL A 33 1.39 44.45 3.35
C VAL A 33 0.40 44.84 4.45
N VAL A 34 0.69 44.48 5.70
CA VAL A 34 0.18 45.23 6.85
C VAL A 34 1.11 46.41 7.07
N THR A 35 0.63 47.59 6.73
CA THR A 35 1.32 48.87 6.87
C THR A 35 1.49 49.25 8.35
N VAL A 36 2.74 49.39 8.81
CA VAL A 36 3.10 50.24 9.95
C VAL A 36 4.46 50.90 9.63
N PRO A 37 4.61 52.23 9.81
CA PRO A 37 5.66 53.02 9.17
C PRO A 37 7.04 52.85 9.82
N THR A 38 8.09 52.74 8.99
CA THR A 38 9.51 53.00 9.33
C THR A 38 9.74 54.52 9.47
N PRO A 39 10.83 55.08 10.08
CA PRO A 39 12.10 54.49 10.55
C PRO A 39 12.64 55.14 11.88
N PRO A 40 13.95 55.10 12.29
CA PRO A 40 15.10 54.25 11.89
C PRO A 40 15.87 53.60 13.07
N GLN A 41 16.43 52.43 12.77
CA GLN A 41 17.78 51.94 13.10
C GLN A 41 18.24 51.70 14.56
N VAL A 42 19.05 50.63 14.58
CA VAL A 42 20.11 50.19 15.51
C VAL A 42 19.71 49.27 16.67
N GLU A 43 20.41 48.14 16.67
CA GLU A 43 20.80 47.27 17.79
C GLU A 43 19.96 46.01 18.06
N GLU A 44 20.65 44.89 17.87
CA GLU A 44 20.56 43.65 18.64
C GLU A 44 19.15 43.12 18.93
N GLU A 45 18.63 42.28 18.04
CA GLU A 45 17.71 41.24 18.48
C GLU A 45 18.34 39.88 18.25
N ALA A 46 18.70 39.30 19.40
CA ALA A 46 18.87 37.89 19.65
C ALA A 46 18.07 37.04 18.67
N SER A 47 18.73 35.99 18.15
CA SER A 47 18.10 34.78 17.67
C SER A 47 17.06 34.33 18.70
N SER A 48 15.81 34.74 18.54
CA SER A 48 14.72 34.13 19.27
C SER A 48 14.58 32.73 18.70
N GLU A 49 14.90 31.75 19.54
CA GLU A 49 14.33 30.42 19.42
C GLU A 49 12.84 30.59 19.11
N TYR A 50 12.46 30.38 17.86
CA TYR A 50 11.09 30.08 17.51
C TYR A 50 10.72 28.87 18.38
N ASP A 51 9.83 29.07 19.34
CA ASP A 51 9.54 28.16 20.45
C ASP A 51 8.94 26.84 19.94
N SER A 52 9.81 25.99 19.42
CA SER A 52 9.53 24.71 18.77
C SER A 52 8.79 23.73 19.69
N LYS A 53 8.92 23.93 21.01
CA LYS A 53 8.28 23.09 22.02
C LYS A 53 6.81 23.45 22.20
N ALA A 54 6.50 24.75 22.31
CA ALA A 54 5.11 25.21 22.39
C ALA A 54 4.30 24.84 21.12
N ALA A 55 4.90 25.00 19.94
CA ALA A 55 4.29 24.59 18.67
C ALA A 55 4.09 23.07 18.56
N ALA A 56 5.03 22.27 19.06
CA ALA A 56 4.90 20.81 19.09
C ALA A 56 3.82 20.34 20.08
N GLU A 57 3.70 20.99 21.24
CA GLU A 57 2.66 20.69 22.23
C GLU A 57 1.26 21.04 21.70
N GLU A 58 1.12 22.18 21.00
CA GLU A 58 -0.12 22.57 20.34
C GLU A 58 -0.50 21.59 19.21
N ALA A 59 0.47 21.21 18.37
CA ALA A 59 0.26 20.22 17.31
C ALA A 59 -0.16 18.85 17.88
N LYS A 60 0.46 18.41 18.97
CA LYS A 60 0.08 17.18 19.68
C LYS A 60 -1.34 17.27 20.24
N ALA A 61 -1.70 18.39 20.86
CA ALA A 61 -3.03 18.60 21.41
C ALA A 61 -4.11 18.60 20.31
N LYS A 62 -3.83 19.22 19.16
CA LYS A 62 -4.71 19.18 17.99
C LYS A 62 -4.86 17.76 17.45
N MET A 63 -3.76 17.04 17.27
CA MET A 63 -3.77 15.66 16.78
C MET A 63 -4.53 14.74 17.74
N GLN A 64 -4.36 14.92 19.05
CA GLN A 64 -5.11 14.15 20.05
C GLN A 64 -6.61 14.39 19.94
N LYS A 65 -7.03 15.65 19.79
CA LYS A 65 -8.45 15.98 19.62
C LYS A 65 -9.04 15.34 18.36
N GLU A 66 -8.34 15.42 17.24
CA GLU A 66 -8.77 14.78 15.98
C GLU A 66 -8.83 13.25 16.13
N MET A 67 -7.87 12.65 16.85
CA MET A 67 -7.87 11.23 17.17
C MET A 67 -9.07 10.84 18.05
N ASP A 68 -9.38 11.62 19.08
CA ASP A 68 -10.53 11.36 19.97
C ASP A 68 -11.85 11.45 19.20
N GLU A 69 -11.99 12.41 18.28
CA GLU A 69 -13.16 12.53 17.39
C GLU A 69 -13.27 11.33 16.44
N ALA A 70 -12.13 10.85 15.89
CA ALA A 70 -12.09 9.66 15.05
C ALA A 70 -12.44 8.39 15.84
N ILE A 71 -11.93 8.25 17.07
CA ILE A 71 -12.28 7.14 17.97
C ILE A 71 -13.78 7.16 18.25
N ALA A 72 -14.36 8.31 18.59
CA ALA A 72 -15.80 8.42 18.83
C ALA A 72 -16.64 8.02 17.60
N LEU A 73 -16.17 8.34 16.39
CA LEU A 73 -16.81 7.90 15.15
C LEU A 73 -16.72 6.38 14.99
N VAL A 74 -15.55 5.79 15.21
CA VAL A 74 -15.33 4.33 15.14
C VAL A 74 -16.16 3.60 16.18
N GLU A 75 -16.19 4.07 17.43
CA GLU A 75 -17.02 3.52 18.50
C GLU A 75 -18.51 3.54 18.14
N LYS A 76 -18.97 4.62 17.49
CA LYS A 76 -20.35 4.70 17.00
C LYS A 76 -20.61 3.73 15.84
N MET A 77 -19.66 3.55 14.93
CA MET A 77 -19.80 2.62 13.80
C MET A 77 -19.74 1.14 14.23
N PHE A 78 -18.92 0.84 15.24
CA PHE A 78 -18.67 -0.51 15.75
C PHE A 78 -19.26 -0.71 17.16
N ASP A 79 -20.38 -0.05 17.46
CA ASP A 79 -21.02 -0.14 18.78
C ASP A 79 -21.32 -1.60 19.16
N THR A 80 -20.68 -2.06 20.24
CA THR A 80 -20.80 -3.42 20.74
C THR A 80 -21.81 -3.57 21.87
N SER A 81 -22.47 -2.48 22.29
CA SER A 81 -23.43 -2.46 23.40
C SER A 81 -24.65 -3.36 23.17
N SER A 82 -25.02 -3.55 21.90
CA SER A 82 -26.13 -4.41 21.48
C SER A 82 -25.76 -5.90 21.38
N LEU A 83 -24.47 -6.26 21.52
CA LEU A 83 -24.04 -7.64 21.38
C LEU A 83 -24.52 -8.49 22.56
N PRO A 84 -24.82 -9.78 22.33
CA PRO A 84 -25.23 -10.68 23.40
C PRO A 84 -24.21 -10.73 24.55
N PRO A 85 -24.67 -10.87 25.80
CA PRO A 85 -23.79 -11.00 26.95
C PRO A 85 -22.94 -12.26 26.83
N ILE A 86 -21.70 -12.18 27.31
CA ILE A 86 -20.76 -13.30 27.29
C ILE A 86 -20.76 -13.95 28.67
N GLU A 87 -20.90 -15.28 28.69
CA GLU A 87 -20.77 -16.06 29.91
C GLU A 87 -19.30 -16.08 30.38
N PRO A 88 -18.98 -15.77 31.65
CA PRO A 88 -17.59 -15.60 32.11
C PRO A 88 -16.68 -16.82 31.92
N ALA A 89 -17.18 -18.05 32.14
CA ALA A 89 -16.35 -19.25 31.96
C ALA A 89 -16.00 -19.47 30.49
N ARG A 90 -16.93 -19.19 29.58
CA ARG A 90 -16.69 -19.20 28.13
C ARG A 90 -15.69 -18.12 27.71
N LEU A 91 -15.75 -16.93 28.30
CA LEU A 91 -14.76 -15.89 28.05
C LEU A 91 -13.36 -16.36 28.45
N ALA A 92 -13.21 -16.98 29.62
CA ALA A 92 -11.93 -17.51 30.09
C ALA A 92 -11.36 -18.58 29.13
N LEU A 93 -12.22 -19.48 28.61
CA LEU A 93 -11.81 -20.46 27.60
C LEU A 93 -11.35 -19.80 26.28
N ALA A 94 -12.06 -18.76 25.83
CA ALA A 94 -11.70 -18.03 24.62
C ALA A 94 -10.40 -17.22 24.80
N GLN A 95 -10.19 -16.62 25.97
CA GLN A 95 -8.94 -15.94 26.32
C GLN A 95 -7.75 -16.91 26.30
N LYS A 96 -7.94 -18.14 26.80
CA LYS A 96 -6.94 -19.19 26.68
C LYS A 96 -6.63 -19.53 25.21
N THR A 97 -7.67 -19.69 24.38
CA THR A 97 -7.51 -19.96 22.95
C THR A 97 -6.74 -18.84 22.25
N MET A 98 -7.13 -17.59 22.49
CA MET A 98 -6.47 -16.44 21.87
C MET A 98 -5.06 -16.18 22.42
N GLY A 99 -4.79 -16.51 23.67
CA GLY A 99 -3.44 -16.48 24.22
C GLY A 99 -2.50 -17.50 23.56
N ALA A 100 -3.04 -18.62 23.09
CA ALA A 100 -2.29 -19.62 22.32
C ALA A 100 -2.12 -19.21 20.84
N LEU A 101 -3.15 -18.65 20.21
CA LEU A 101 -3.11 -18.21 18.79
C LEU A 101 -2.34 -16.90 18.56
N ILE A 102 -2.33 -16.02 19.55
CA ILE A 102 -1.65 -14.72 19.49
C ILE A 102 -0.81 -14.58 20.77
N PRO A 103 0.26 -15.38 20.94
CA PRO A 103 1.19 -15.18 22.05
C PRO A 103 1.83 -13.79 21.99
N ALA A 104 2.52 -13.39 23.07
CA ALA A 104 3.25 -12.13 23.06
C ALA A 104 4.31 -12.09 21.94
N GLY A 105 4.44 -10.95 21.25
CA GLY A 105 5.33 -10.75 20.12
C GLY A 105 4.89 -11.45 18.83
N SER A 106 3.63 -11.86 18.71
CA SER A 106 3.10 -12.44 17.47
C SER A 106 2.96 -11.43 16.35
N LEU A 107 2.56 -10.19 16.65
CA LEU A 107 2.50 -9.12 15.65
C LEU A 107 3.91 -8.72 15.22
N GLU A 108 4.86 -8.65 16.15
CA GLU A 108 6.27 -8.40 15.82
C GLU A 108 6.85 -9.51 14.95
N ARG A 109 6.62 -10.79 15.28
CA ARG A 109 7.07 -11.92 14.46
C ARG A 109 6.42 -11.96 13.09
N MET A 110 5.12 -11.70 13.02
CA MET A 110 4.41 -11.55 11.75
C MET A 110 5.06 -10.44 10.93
N MET A 111 5.39 -9.30 11.55
CA MET A 111 6.10 -8.21 10.90
C MET A 111 7.49 -8.66 10.43
N ASP A 112 8.31 -9.27 11.28
CA ASP A 112 9.64 -9.73 10.91
C ASP A 112 9.61 -10.72 9.73
N ASN A 113 8.62 -11.62 9.69
CA ASN A 113 8.45 -12.59 8.60
C ASN A 113 7.96 -11.94 7.29
N LEU A 114 6.99 -11.01 7.38
CA LEU A 114 6.47 -10.23 6.24
C LEU A 114 7.52 -9.29 5.65
N TYR A 115 8.19 -8.57 6.53
CA TYR A 115 8.92 -7.36 6.21
C TYR A 115 10.43 -7.61 6.20
N GLY A 116 10.99 -8.64 6.83
CA GLY A 116 12.45 -8.84 6.86
C GLY A 116 13.12 -8.77 5.48
N LYS A 117 12.48 -9.37 4.46
CA LYS A 117 12.91 -9.27 3.04
C LYS A 117 12.19 -8.14 2.31
N MET A 118 10.87 -8.02 2.43
CA MET A 118 10.08 -7.01 1.71
C MET A 118 10.34 -5.57 2.16
N PHE A 119 10.41 -5.29 3.47
CA PHE A 119 10.79 -3.98 4.00
C PHE A 119 12.23 -3.64 3.69
N LYS A 120 13.15 -4.62 3.62
CA LYS A 120 14.50 -4.35 3.12
C LYS A 120 14.49 -3.94 1.64
N THR A 121 13.68 -4.60 0.82
CA THR A 121 13.45 -4.22 -0.60
C THR A 121 12.81 -2.83 -0.71
N ILE A 122 11.69 -2.58 -0.01
CA ILE A 122 10.99 -1.30 -0.01
C ILE A 122 11.88 -0.19 0.55
N MET A 123 12.60 -0.39 1.66
CA MET A 123 13.55 0.60 2.18
C MET A 123 14.73 0.80 1.24
N GLY A 124 15.15 -0.22 0.48
CA GLY A 124 16.13 -0.08 -0.60
C GLY A 124 15.59 0.78 -1.74
N GLU A 125 14.32 0.59 -2.13
CA GLU A 125 13.67 1.40 -3.15
C GLU A 125 13.43 2.84 -2.66
N PHE A 126 12.93 3.05 -1.46
CA PHE A 126 12.66 4.38 -0.91
C PHE A 126 13.89 5.06 -0.29
N GLY A 127 15.01 4.33 -0.13
CA GLY A 127 16.29 4.78 0.44
C GLY A 127 17.08 5.76 -0.44
N GLY A 128 16.44 6.31 -1.49
CA GLY A 128 17.04 7.31 -2.37
C GLY A 128 17.88 6.73 -3.51
N GLN A 129 17.98 5.41 -3.64
CA GLN A 129 18.64 4.72 -4.76
C GLN A 129 17.67 4.14 -5.79
N SER A 130 16.35 4.10 -5.55
CA SER A 130 15.43 3.64 -6.60
C SER A 130 15.46 4.54 -7.81
N ASP A 131 15.26 3.91 -8.97
CA ASP A 131 15.08 4.58 -10.24
C ASP A 131 13.91 5.58 -10.16
N LEU A 132 12.83 5.24 -9.46
CA LEU A 132 11.69 6.13 -9.23
C LEU A 132 12.06 7.38 -8.41
N MET A 133 12.76 7.23 -7.29
CA MET A 133 13.11 8.37 -6.44
C MET A 133 14.16 9.27 -7.09
N LEU A 134 15.12 8.67 -7.80
CA LEU A 134 16.07 9.41 -8.61
C LEU A 134 15.36 10.12 -9.77
N SER A 135 14.35 9.49 -10.39
CA SER A 135 13.53 10.10 -11.43
C SER A 135 12.79 11.32 -10.91
N ILE A 136 12.09 11.20 -9.77
CA ILE A 136 11.38 12.31 -9.14
C ILE A 136 12.34 13.46 -8.78
N LYS A 137 13.56 13.15 -8.32
CA LYS A 137 14.55 14.16 -7.89
C LYS A 137 15.29 14.83 -9.05
N THR A 138 15.54 14.10 -10.14
CA THR A 138 16.38 14.56 -11.26
C THR A 138 15.56 14.97 -12.48
N GLY A 139 14.29 14.55 -12.57
CA GLY A 139 13.46 14.69 -13.76
C GLY A 139 13.84 13.75 -14.91
N VAL A 140 14.77 12.82 -14.69
CA VAL A 140 15.17 11.82 -15.71
C VAL A 140 14.22 10.63 -15.63
N GLU A 141 13.77 10.11 -16.77
CA GLU A 141 12.88 8.95 -16.80
C GLU A 141 13.52 7.71 -16.15
N SER A 142 12.72 6.96 -15.41
CA SER A 142 13.16 5.80 -14.61
C SER A 142 13.92 4.77 -15.44
N ASP A 143 13.50 4.51 -16.67
CA ASP A 143 14.11 3.55 -17.61
C ASP A 143 15.46 4.02 -18.18
N GLN A 144 15.78 5.32 -18.11
CA GLN A 144 17.14 5.78 -18.38
C GLN A 144 18.04 5.63 -17.15
N ILE A 145 17.49 5.82 -15.96
CA ILE A 145 18.22 5.62 -14.69
C ILE A 145 18.50 4.12 -14.48
N ALA A 146 17.55 3.25 -14.84
CA ALA A 146 17.69 1.79 -14.75
C ALA A 146 18.89 1.24 -15.54
N LYS A 147 19.31 1.92 -16.61
CA LYS A 147 20.48 1.56 -17.44
C LYS A 147 21.82 1.88 -16.77
N LEU A 148 21.83 2.69 -15.71
CA LEU A 148 23.02 2.98 -14.94
C LEU A 148 23.37 1.79 -14.05
N ASP A 149 24.66 1.57 -13.82
CA ASP A 149 25.09 0.58 -12.84
C ASP A 149 24.83 1.07 -11.40
N GLU A 150 24.68 0.13 -10.48
CA GLU A 150 24.38 0.40 -9.07
C GLU A 150 25.42 1.29 -8.37
N ALA A 151 26.70 1.23 -8.78
CA ALA A 151 27.72 2.09 -8.19
C ALA A 151 27.56 3.54 -8.65
N THR A 152 27.16 3.76 -9.91
CA THR A 152 26.82 5.09 -10.42
C THR A 152 25.56 5.64 -9.77
N LYS A 153 24.49 4.84 -9.65
CA LYS A 153 23.27 5.24 -8.91
C LYS A 153 23.57 5.61 -7.47
N GLY A 154 24.42 4.83 -6.78
CA GLY A 154 24.87 5.13 -5.42
C GLY A 154 25.59 6.47 -5.31
N LYS A 155 26.49 6.79 -6.26
CA LYS A 155 27.17 8.10 -6.28
C LYS A 155 26.20 9.25 -6.52
N VAL A 156 25.22 9.09 -7.41
CA VAL A 156 24.17 10.10 -7.65
C VAL A 156 23.33 10.30 -6.39
N ALA A 157 22.93 9.22 -5.72
CA ALA A 157 22.22 9.29 -4.45
C ALA A 157 23.04 9.99 -3.35
N ASP A 158 24.34 9.71 -3.26
CA ASP A 158 25.27 10.38 -2.32
C ASP A 158 25.41 11.88 -2.58
N MET A 159 25.25 12.33 -3.83
CA MET A 159 25.23 13.77 -4.14
C MET A 159 23.98 14.45 -3.55
N PHE A 160 22.85 13.74 -3.46
CA PHE A 160 21.62 14.27 -2.86
C PHE A 160 21.58 14.12 -1.34
N ASP A 161 22.21 13.08 -0.78
CA ASP A 161 22.33 12.89 0.67
C ASP A 161 23.69 12.25 1.02
N PRO A 162 24.72 13.06 1.31
CA PRO A 162 26.04 12.56 1.69
C PRO A 162 26.05 11.73 2.98
N HIS A 163 25.05 11.92 3.84
CA HIS A 163 24.89 11.21 5.12
C HIS A 163 23.83 10.12 5.07
N ARG A 164 23.42 9.70 3.87
CA ARG A 164 22.33 8.76 3.65
C ARG A 164 22.47 7.47 4.45
N LYS A 165 23.66 6.85 4.46
CA LYS A 165 23.91 5.63 5.25
C LYS A 165 23.74 5.88 6.75
N GLU A 166 24.22 7.01 7.26
CA GLU A 166 24.06 7.39 8.66
C GLU A 166 22.58 7.62 9.00
N ARG A 167 21.81 8.20 8.06
CA ARG A 167 20.36 8.40 8.20
C ARG A 167 19.61 7.08 8.15
N GLU A 168 19.94 6.17 7.24
CA GLU A 168 19.39 4.81 7.15
C GLU A 168 19.64 4.03 8.46
N ASP A 169 20.86 4.10 8.98
CA ASP A 169 21.24 3.48 10.26
C ASP A 169 20.46 4.10 11.43
N GLN A 170 20.29 5.43 11.44
CA GLN A 170 19.57 6.13 12.49
C GLN A 170 18.07 5.85 12.44
N ILE A 171 17.48 5.79 11.24
CA ILE A 171 16.09 5.37 11.03
C ILE A 171 15.91 3.95 11.57
N THR A 172 16.81 3.03 11.22
CA THR A 172 16.73 1.65 11.71
C THR A 172 16.86 1.59 13.24
N ARG A 173 17.74 2.38 13.83
CA ARG A 173 17.97 2.42 15.29
C ARG A 173 16.80 3.02 16.06
N VAL A 174 16.09 3.99 15.50
CA VAL A 174 15.01 4.73 16.19
C VAL A 174 13.64 4.18 15.86
N VAL A 175 13.36 3.95 14.58
CA VAL A 175 12.03 3.57 14.10
C VAL A 175 11.72 2.11 14.39
N LYS A 176 12.69 1.19 14.26
CA LYS A 176 12.43 -0.24 14.49
C LYS A 176 11.96 -0.51 15.93
N PRO A 177 12.63 -0.03 17.00
CA PRO A 177 12.15 -0.24 18.36
C PRO A 177 10.77 0.37 18.62
N LEU A 178 10.49 1.56 18.05
CA LEU A 178 9.18 2.20 18.18
C LEU A 178 8.08 1.36 17.52
N ILE A 179 8.34 0.78 16.35
CA ILE A 179 7.39 -0.13 15.70
C ILE A 179 7.17 -1.36 16.58
N SER A 180 8.22 -1.99 17.10
CA SER A 180 8.09 -3.14 18.01
C SER A 180 7.27 -2.79 19.27
N GLU A 181 7.51 -1.62 19.86
CA GLU A 181 6.75 -1.11 21.02
C GLU A 181 5.26 -0.95 20.68
N VAL A 182 4.94 -0.27 19.57
CA VAL A 182 3.55 -0.08 19.13
C VAL A 182 2.86 -1.41 18.84
N LEU A 183 3.54 -2.36 18.18
CA LEU A 183 2.99 -3.69 17.91
C LEU A 183 2.74 -4.45 19.23
N GLY A 184 3.67 -4.35 20.18
CA GLY A 184 3.50 -4.89 21.52
C GLY A 184 2.30 -4.31 22.26
N ASP A 185 2.06 -3.00 22.15
CA ASP A 185 0.93 -2.30 22.76
C ASP A 185 -0.42 -2.63 22.09
N MET A 186 -0.41 -2.95 20.79
CA MET A 186 -1.59 -3.34 20.03
C MET A 186 -2.05 -4.77 20.33
N GLU A 187 -1.12 -5.67 20.69
CA GLU A 187 -1.43 -7.08 20.91
C GLU A 187 -2.47 -7.33 22.02
N PRO A 188 -2.34 -6.77 23.24
CA PRO A 188 -3.31 -7.00 24.31
C PRO A 188 -4.76 -6.61 23.96
N PRO A 189 -5.06 -5.39 23.47
CA PRO A 189 -6.43 -5.02 23.13
C PRO A 189 -6.97 -5.83 21.94
N MET A 190 -6.13 -6.15 20.95
CA MET A 190 -6.52 -7.04 19.85
C MET A 190 -6.91 -8.43 20.38
N ARG A 191 -6.08 -9.02 21.24
CA ARG A 191 -6.32 -10.33 21.86
C ARG A 191 -7.60 -10.32 22.71
N ASP A 192 -7.85 -9.26 23.46
CA ASP A 192 -9.08 -9.12 24.25
C ASP A 192 -10.34 -9.03 23.36
N GLY A 193 -10.30 -8.17 22.34
CA GLY A 193 -11.38 -8.04 21.36
C GLY A 193 -11.71 -9.36 20.67
N MET A 194 -10.68 -10.08 20.22
CA MET A 194 -10.85 -11.41 19.60
C MET A 194 -11.36 -12.44 20.59
N SER A 195 -10.92 -12.42 21.85
CA SER A 195 -11.40 -13.35 22.89
C SER A 195 -12.90 -13.17 23.12
N LYS A 196 -13.38 -11.93 23.19
CA LYS A 196 -14.81 -11.62 23.29
C LYS A 196 -15.59 -12.07 22.06
N ALA A 197 -15.03 -11.90 20.86
CA ALA A 197 -15.65 -12.39 19.63
C ALA A 197 -15.76 -13.92 19.62
N TYR A 198 -14.68 -14.62 19.97
CA TYR A 198 -14.63 -16.09 20.04
C TYR A 198 -15.62 -16.64 21.07
N ALA A 199 -15.70 -16.03 22.25
CA ALA A 199 -16.65 -16.42 23.28
C ALA A 199 -18.12 -16.29 22.81
N ARG A 200 -18.43 -15.34 21.91
CA ARG A 200 -19.78 -15.23 21.33
C ARG A 200 -20.03 -16.24 20.21
N LYS A 201 -19.00 -16.60 19.44
CA LYS A 201 -19.11 -17.46 18.25
C LYS A 201 -19.05 -18.95 18.56
N PHE A 202 -18.27 -19.35 19.57
CA PHE A 202 -18.03 -20.75 19.89
C PHE A 202 -18.66 -21.14 21.23
N THR A 203 -19.03 -22.40 21.35
CA THR A 203 -19.49 -23.00 22.61
C THR A 203 -18.30 -23.33 23.52
N ALA A 204 -18.56 -23.52 24.82
CA ALA A 204 -17.52 -23.93 25.77
C ALA A 204 -16.87 -25.28 25.39
N ALA A 205 -17.64 -26.22 24.85
CA ALA A 205 -17.12 -27.50 24.36
C ALA A 205 -16.14 -27.29 23.19
N GLN A 206 -16.54 -26.53 22.17
CA GLN A 206 -15.67 -26.23 21.02
C GLN A 206 -14.39 -25.49 21.43
N LEU A 207 -14.48 -24.52 22.34
CA LEU A 207 -13.29 -23.83 22.85
C LEU A 207 -12.38 -24.77 23.66
N THR A 208 -12.95 -25.74 24.36
CA THR A 208 -12.19 -26.77 25.07
C THR A 208 -11.46 -27.68 24.08
N ASP A 209 -12.13 -28.11 23.02
CA ASP A 209 -11.52 -28.94 21.96
C ASP A 209 -10.39 -28.19 21.25
N LEU A 210 -10.62 -26.92 20.88
CA LEU A 210 -9.59 -26.05 20.30
C LEU A 210 -8.39 -25.92 21.24
N ASN A 211 -8.62 -25.65 22.52
CA ASN A 211 -7.54 -25.57 23.51
C ASN A 211 -6.81 -26.90 23.68
N GLY A 212 -7.50 -28.04 23.53
CA GLY A 212 -6.89 -29.36 23.52
C GLY A 212 -5.97 -29.57 22.32
N PHE A 213 -6.42 -29.20 21.12
CA PHE A 213 -5.61 -29.23 19.91
C PHE A 213 -4.38 -28.32 20.01
N LEU A 214 -4.57 -27.06 20.39
CA LEU A 214 -3.49 -26.05 20.48
C LEU A 214 -2.43 -26.42 21.55
N ALA A 215 -2.78 -27.25 22.53
CA ALA A 215 -1.84 -27.77 23.51
C ALA A 215 -0.96 -28.93 22.99
N THR A 216 -1.29 -29.50 21.81
CA THR A 216 -0.43 -30.50 21.17
C THR A 216 0.80 -29.85 20.52
N PRO A 217 1.89 -30.59 20.28
CA PRO A 217 3.06 -30.04 19.57
C PRO A 217 2.71 -29.44 18.20
N THR A 218 1.87 -30.13 17.42
CA THR A 218 1.41 -29.64 16.11
C THR A 218 0.51 -28.41 16.26
N GLY A 219 -0.39 -28.41 17.24
CA GLY A 219 -1.26 -27.27 17.50
C GLY A 219 -0.49 -26.03 17.94
N ALA A 220 0.57 -26.18 18.73
CA ALA A 220 1.44 -25.08 19.12
C ALA A 220 2.20 -24.48 17.93
N ILE A 221 2.71 -25.32 17.02
CA ILE A 221 3.32 -24.84 15.76
C ILE A 221 2.29 -24.10 14.91
N TYR A 222 1.12 -24.71 14.69
CA TYR A 222 0.04 -24.06 13.95
C TYR A 222 -0.32 -22.70 14.53
N ALA A 223 -0.46 -22.60 15.85
CA ALA A 223 -0.82 -21.36 16.53
C ALA A 223 0.24 -20.26 16.34
N ASN A 224 1.53 -20.62 16.42
CA ASN A 224 2.64 -19.68 16.23
C ASN A 224 2.74 -19.16 14.80
N GLU A 225 2.40 -19.99 13.81
CA GLU A 225 2.45 -19.64 12.38
C GLU A 225 1.14 -19.01 11.88
N TRP A 226 0.02 -19.17 12.60
CA TRP A 226 -1.31 -18.85 12.09
C TRP A 226 -1.45 -17.41 11.58
N MET A 227 -0.95 -16.42 12.32
CA MET A 227 -0.99 -15.02 11.85
C MET A 227 0.03 -14.74 10.75
N ALA A 228 1.22 -15.33 10.82
CA ALA A 228 2.25 -15.15 9.80
C ALA A 228 1.82 -15.72 8.43
N LEU A 229 1.12 -16.86 8.42
CA LEU A 229 0.62 -17.51 7.21
C LEU A 229 -0.40 -16.66 6.44
N GLN A 230 -1.17 -15.80 7.12
CA GLN A 230 -2.10 -14.88 6.43
C GLN A 230 -1.37 -13.82 5.61
N ALA A 231 -0.10 -13.63 5.93
CA ALA A 231 0.77 -12.63 5.41
C ALA A 231 1.97 -13.28 4.68
N ASP A 232 1.82 -14.55 4.33
CA ASP A 232 2.83 -15.30 3.61
C ASP A 232 3.09 -14.68 2.22
N PRO A 233 4.36 -14.58 1.77
CA PRO A 233 4.70 -13.99 0.48
C PRO A 233 4.02 -14.67 -0.71
N GLU A 234 3.80 -15.99 -0.68
CA GLU A 234 3.11 -16.70 -1.76
C GLU A 234 1.63 -16.32 -1.80
N VAL A 235 1.00 -16.19 -0.63
CA VAL A 235 -0.39 -15.70 -0.51
C VAL A 235 -0.50 -14.27 -1.04
N MET A 236 0.39 -13.39 -0.60
CA MET A 236 0.40 -11.99 -1.03
C MET A 236 0.65 -11.85 -2.53
N LEU A 237 1.61 -12.59 -3.09
CA LEU A 237 1.89 -12.59 -4.53
C LEU A 237 0.70 -13.08 -5.34
N ALA A 238 0.02 -14.13 -4.89
CA ALA A 238 -1.18 -14.62 -5.54
C ALA A 238 -2.30 -13.57 -5.57
N VAL A 239 -2.48 -12.84 -4.47
CA VAL A 239 -3.46 -11.73 -4.39
C VAL A 239 -3.06 -10.59 -5.32
N ILE A 240 -1.80 -10.17 -5.34
CA ILE A 240 -1.31 -9.09 -6.22
C ILE A 240 -1.51 -9.46 -7.68
N LYS A 241 -1.19 -10.70 -8.08
CA LYS A 241 -1.42 -11.21 -9.44
C LYS A 241 -2.90 -11.24 -9.83
N ALA A 242 -3.82 -11.26 -8.86
CA ALA A 242 -5.25 -11.18 -9.12
C ALA A 242 -5.77 -9.74 -9.33
N VAL A 243 -4.97 -8.71 -9.04
CA VAL A 243 -5.38 -7.29 -9.18
C VAL A 243 -5.53 -6.85 -10.64
N PRO A 244 -4.58 -7.09 -11.57
CA PRO A 244 -4.73 -6.62 -12.95
C PRO A 244 -6.01 -7.12 -13.64
N PRO A 245 -6.40 -8.41 -13.54
CA PRO A 245 -7.67 -8.88 -14.10
C PRO A 245 -8.91 -8.21 -13.49
N LEU A 246 -8.86 -7.78 -12.22
CA LEU A 246 -9.95 -7.01 -11.61
C LEU A 246 -10.05 -5.61 -12.22
N ILE A 247 -8.91 -4.95 -12.45
CA ILE A 247 -8.86 -3.64 -13.11
C ILE A 247 -9.43 -3.75 -14.53
N THR A 248 -9.04 -4.77 -15.29
CA THR A 248 -9.59 -5.03 -16.64
C THR A 248 -11.12 -5.19 -16.58
N LYS A 249 -11.65 -5.95 -15.61
CA LYS A 249 -13.10 -6.07 -15.43
C LYS A 249 -13.79 -4.73 -15.15
N PHE A 250 -13.17 -3.84 -14.39
CA PHE A 250 -13.72 -2.50 -14.17
C PHE A 250 -13.72 -1.67 -15.45
N ILE A 251 -12.64 -1.73 -16.24
CA ILE A 251 -12.53 -1.05 -17.53
C ILE A 251 -13.58 -1.58 -18.52
N ASP A 252 -13.73 -2.89 -18.64
CA ASP A 252 -14.72 -3.53 -19.53
C ASP A 252 -16.17 -3.14 -19.16
N ARG A 253 -16.40 -2.88 -17.87
CA ARG A 253 -17.72 -2.47 -17.35
C ARG A 253 -17.90 -0.96 -17.33
N ALA A 254 -16.87 -0.17 -17.60
CA ALA A 254 -16.94 1.29 -17.61
C ALA A 254 -18.04 1.85 -18.53
N PRO A 255 -18.30 1.31 -19.76
CA PRO A 255 -19.38 1.81 -20.60
C PRO A 255 -20.77 1.61 -20.00
N GLN A 256 -20.98 0.48 -19.29
CA GLN A 256 -22.23 0.19 -18.60
C GLN A 256 -22.40 1.08 -17.36
N ILE A 257 -21.33 1.27 -16.59
CA ILE A 257 -21.32 2.18 -15.43
C ILE A 257 -21.59 3.61 -15.91
N GLU A 258 -20.96 4.08 -16.99
CA GLU A 258 -21.19 5.40 -17.55
C GLU A 258 -22.63 5.57 -18.03
N LYS A 259 -23.22 4.55 -18.64
CA LYS A 259 -24.64 4.54 -19.01
C LYS A 259 -25.55 4.67 -17.79
N ASP A 260 -25.29 3.90 -16.74
CA ASP A 260 -26.10 3.92 -15.51
C ASP A 260 -25.93 5.23 -14.73
N MET A 261 -24.77 5.88 -14.84
CA MET A 261 -24.47 7.18 -14.20
C MET A 261 -24.93 8.38 -15.04
N LYS A 262 -25.14 8.24 -16.35
CA LYS A 262 -25.68 9.30 -17.23
C LYS A 262 -27.09 9.73 -16.85
N ASP A 263 -27.86 8.84 -16.23
CA ASP A 263 -29.22 9.12 -15.77
C ASP A 263 -29.25 9.87 -14.43
N LEU A 264 -28.10 9.98 -13.74
CA LEU A 264 -27.96 10.78 -12.53
C LEU A 264 -27.57 12.22 -12.91
N PRO A 265 -28.17 13.25 -12.27
CA PRO A 265 -27.71 14.62 -12.44
C PRO A 265 -26.25 14.71 -11.98
N LYS A 266 -25.43 15.48 -12.70
CA LYS A 266 -24.05 15.75 -12.29
C LYS A 266 -24.04 16.23 -10.84
N GLU A 267 -23.14 15.68 -10.04
CA GLU A 267 -22.91 16.17 -8.68
C GLU A 267 -22.60 17.67 -8.76
N LYS A 268 -23.36 18.46 -8.00
CA LYS A 268 -23.12 19.90 -7.91
C LYS A 268 -21.73 20.12 -7.31
N GLN A 269 -20.87 20.77 -8.06
CA GLN A 269 -19.59 21.26 -7.54
C GLN A 269 -19.79 22.60 -6.86
N LEU A 270 -18.87 23.02 -5.99
CA LEU A 270 -18.97 24.29 -5.28
C LEU A 270 -19.13 25.49 -6.26
N SER A 271 -18.54 25.39 -7.46
CA SER A 271 -18.69 26.32 -8.59
C SER A 271 -20.13 26.53 -9.06
N ASP A 272 -20.99 25.53 -8.88
CA ASP A 272 -22.39 25.50 -9.30
C ASP A 272 -23.34 26.12 -8.26
N PHE A 273 -22.84 26.45 -7.06
CA PHE A 273 -23.63 27.07 -6.01
C PHE A 273 -23.70 28.58 -6.24
N ASP A 274 -24.93 29.11 -6.27
CA ASP A 274 -25.14 30.56 -6.23
C ASP A 274 -24.81 31.14 -4.84
N ASP A 275 -24.72 32.47 -4.73
CA ASP A 275 -24.39 33.15 -3.47
C ASP A 275 -25.37 32.84 -2.33
N LYS A 276 -26.63 32.51 -2.63
CA LYS A 276 -27.65 32.16 -1.63
C LYS A 276 -27.49 30.72 -1.18
N GLU A 277 -27.20 29.81 -2.10
CA GLU A 277 -26.87 28.42 -1.83
C GLU A 277 -25.56 28.31 -1.03
N LEU A 278 -24.55 29.12 -1.34
CA LEU A 278 -23.33 29.25 -0.55
C LEU A 278 -23.58 29.82 0.84
N ALA A 279 -24.43 30.85 0.98
CA ALA A 279 -24.78 31.38 2.30
C ALA A 279 -25.54 30.34 3.15
N LYS A 280 -26.39 29.53 2.51
CA LYS A 280 -27.07 28.40 3.15
C LYS A 280 -26.08 27.30 3.55
N LEU A 281 -25.12 26.97 2.67
CA LEU A 281 -24.07 26.00 2.93
C LEU A 281 -23.15 26.47 4.07
N ALA A 282 -22.73 27.72 4.06
CA ALA A 282 -21.95 28.37 5.11
C ALA A 282 -22.64 28.28 6.47
N LYS A 283 -23.95 28.55 6.51
CA LYS A 283 -24.76 28.41 7.73
C LYS A 283 -24.85 26.96 8.22
N LEU A 284 -24.97 25.99 7.31
CA LEU A 284 -25.03 24.56 7.66
C LEU A 284 -23.67 24.05 8.16
N MET A 285 -22.58 24.47 7.52
CA MET A 285 -21.21 24.11 7.86
C MET A 285 -20.63 24.94 9.02
N LYS A 286 -21.35 25.99 9.45
CA LYS A 286 -20.92 26.95 10.48
C LYS A 286 -19.58 27.63 10.15
N VAL A 287 -19.36 27.92 8.87
CA VAL A 287 -18.17 28.63 8.36
C VAL A 287 -18.59 29.99 7.81
N ASP A 288 -17.63 30.90 7.68
CA ASP A 288 -17.88 32.17 7.01
C ASP A 288 -18.15 31.93 5.52
N VAL A 289 -19.19 32.57 4.97
CA VAL A 289 -19.54 32.46 3.55
C VAL A 289 -18.43 32.95 2.63
N LYS A 290 -17.57 33.86 3.10
CA LYS A 290 -16.41 34.35 2.36
C LYS A 290 -15.43 33.22 2.05
N VAL A 291 -15.19 32.31 2.99
CA VAL A 291 -14.30 31.14 2.79
C VAL A 291 -14.81 30.25 1.65
N LEU A 292 -16.12 30.01 1.60
CA LEU A 292 -16.72 29.20 0.53
C LEU A 292 -16.75 29.93 -0.83
N LYS A 293 -16.87 31.26 -0.83
CA LYS A 293 -16.79 32.08 -2.05
C LYS A 293 -15.38 32.11 -2.60
N ASP A 294 -14.38 32.32 -1.76
CA ASP A 294 -12.98 32.34 -2.15
C ASP A 294 -12.58 30.99 -2.77
N GLN A 295 -12.98 29.87 -2.15
CA GLN A 295 -12.76 28.53 -2.71
C GLN A 295 -13.52 28.32 -4.03
N ARG A 296 -14.78 28.76 -4.14
CA ARG A 296 -15.55 28.67 -5.39
C ARG A 296 -14.86 29.43 -6.52
N ASP A 297 -14.37 30.62 -6.22
CA ASP A 297 -13.85 31.56 -7.21
C ASP A 297 -12.44 31.16 -7.67
N MET A 298 -11.61 30.61 -6.79
CA MET A 298 -10.33 29.97 -7.17
C MET A 298 -10.52 28.88 -8.24
N TRP A 299 -11.50 27.99 -8.05
CA TRP A 299 -11.76 26.88 -8.98
C TRP A 299 -12.42 27.32 -10.29
N LYS A 300 -13.03 28.52 -10.34
CA LYS A 300 -13.55 29.10 -11.57
C LYS A 300 -12.41 29.64 -12.44
N THR A 301 -11.37 30.22 -11.85
CA THR A 301 -10.25 30.83 -12.59
C THR A 301 -9.40 29.80 -13.33
N ASP A 302 -9.06 28.67 -12.70
CA ASP A 302 -8.25 27.61 -13.34
C ASP A 302 -8.96 26.91 -14.52
N SER A 303 -10.30 26.93 -14.54
CA SER A 303 -11.09 26.34 -15.63
C SER A 303 -11.11 27.16 -16.92
N VAL A 304 -10.74 28.45 -16.87
CA VAL A 304 -10.76 29.36 -18.02
C VAL A 304 -9.41 29.40 -18.75
N GLU A 305 -8.28 29.18 -18.05
CA GLU A 305 -6.96 29.09 -18.70
C GLU A 305 -6.73 27.77 -19.45
N ALA A 306 -7.42 26.68 -19.08
CA ALA A 306 -7.30 25.39 -19.74
C ALA A 306 -8.00 25.32 -21.13
N THR A 307 -8.88 26.26 -21.46
CA THR A 307 -9.65 26.24 -22.72
C THR A 307 -9.01 26.97 -23.89
N ASP A 308 -8.01 27.83 -23.66
CA ASP A 308 -7.38 28.63 -24.73
C ASP A 308 -6.01 28.09 -25.21
N ALA A 309 -5.48 27.01 -24.62
CA ALA A 309 -4.14 26.49 -24.94
C ALA A 309 -4.10 25.26 -25.87
N VAL A 310 -5.24 24.71 -26.33
CA VAL A 310 -5.26 23.47 -27.14
C VAL A 310 -5.61 23.77 -28.61
N ALA A 311 -4.66 24.40 -29.31
CA ALA A 311 -4.65 24.49 -30.76
C ALA A 311 -3.27 24.12 -31.32
N VAL A 312 -2.86 22.86 -31.19
CA VAL A 312 -1.76 22.22 -31.95
C VAL A 312 -2.06 20.71 -31.98
N ASP A 313 -2.68 20.18 -33.04
CA ASP A 313 -2.07 19.59 -34.25
C ASP A 313 -1.56 18.15 -34.06
N ALA A 314 -1.69 17.39 -35.13
CA ALA A 314 -1.79 15.93 -35.17
C ALA A 314 -0.46 15.18 -35.02
N VAL A 315 -0.35 14.27 -34.04
CA VAL A 315 0.52 13.09 -34.12
C VAL A 315 -0.13 11.95 -33.32
N ALA A 316 -0.94 11.12 -33.99
CA ALA A 316 -1.52 9.92 -33.37
C ALA A 316 -1.73 8.82 -34.42
N VAL A 317 -0.64 8.30 -34.99
CA VAL A 317 -0.56 6.94 -35.56
C VAL A 317 0.91 6.50 -35.54
N ASP A 318 1.40 5.91 -34.43
CA ASP A 318 2.55 4.98 -34.47
C ASP A 318 2.80 4.20 -33.15
N ALA A 319 2.17 4.57 -32.03
CA ALA A 319 2.43 3.93 -30.73
C ALA A 319 1.75 2.55 -30.49
N ALA A 320 1.30 1.86 -31.55
CA ALA A 320 0.59 0.58 -31.42
C ALA A 320 1.50 -0.65 -31.60
N ASP A 321 2.69 -0.51 -32.18
CA ASP A 321 3.59 -1.65 -32.44
C ASP A 321 4.63 -1.90 -31.32
N ASP A 322 4.94 -0.90 -30.48
CA ASP A 322 5.96 -1.05 -29.42
C ASP A 322 5.48 -1.85 -28.19
N TYR A 323 4.17 -1.95 -27.94
CA TYR A 323 3.63 -2.66 -26.77
C TYR A 323 3.68 -4.20 -26.91
N ALA A 324 3.81 -4.70 -28.14
CA ALA A 324 3.84 -6.14 -28.40
C ALA A 324 5.26 -6.75 -28.24
N VAL A 325 6.31 -5.94 -28.33
CA VAL A 325 7.71 -6.40 -28.21
C VAL A 325 8.14 -6.50 -26.74
N ASP A 326 7.60 -5.63 -25.88
CA ASP A 326 7.93 -5.56 -24.45
C ASP A 326 7.41 -6.78 -23.66
N THR A 327 6.21 -7.24 -23.98
CA THR A 327 5.59 -8.42 -23.32
C THR A 327 6.28 -9.75 -23.62
N ALA A 328 7.05 -9.84 -24.71
CA ALA A 328 7.83 -11.03 -25.05
C ALA A 328 9.21 -11.05 -24.37
N ALA A 329 9.77 -9.88 -24.07
CA ALA A 329 11.04 -9.74 -23.35
C ALA A 329 10.86 -10.05 -21.84
N ASP A 330 9.80 -9.54 -21.22
CA ASP A 330 9.48 -9.79 -19.80
C ASP A 330 9.20 -11.28 -19.51
N ALA A 331 8.64 -12.01 -20.48
CA ALA A 331 8.40 -13.45 -20.35
C ALA A 331 9.69 -14.29 -20.46
N ALA A 332 10.70 -13.79 -21.17
CA ALA A 332 12.00 -14.45 -21.31
C ALA A 332 12.88 -14.24 -20.08
N ASP A 333 12.87 -13.05 -19.49
CA ASP A 333 13.62 -12.75 -18.25
C ASP A 333 13.02 -13.48 -17.04
N ALA A 334 11.69 -13.58 -16.94
CA ALA A 334 11.04 -14.37 -15.90
C ALA A 334 11.35 -15.88 -16.00
N ALA A 335 11.59 -16.40 -17.20
CA ALA A 335 12.00 -17.79 -17.42
C ALA A 335 13.50 -18.01 -17.11
N ALA A 336 14.35 -17.02 -17.34
CA ALA A 336 15.78 -17.05 -17.00
C ALA A 336 16.02 -16.96 -15.48
N ASP A 337 15.24 -16.14 -14.76
CA ASP A 337 15.31 -16.04 -13.29
C ASP A 337 14.83 -17.32 -12.60
N ALA A 338 13.80 -17.97 -13.13
CA ALA A 338 13.34 -19.27 -12.65
C ALA A 338 14.38 -20.39 -12.87
N ALA A 339 15.12 -20.35 -13.99
CA ALA A 339 16.20 -21.29 -14.25
C ALA A 339 17.43 -21.06 -13.33
N THR A 340 17.70 -19.80 -12.98
CA THR A 340 18.81 -19.41 -12.08
C THR A 340 18.53 -19.81 -10.63
N TYR A 341 17.27 -19.68 -10.18
CA TYR A 341 16.84 -20.15 -8.86
C TYR A 341 16.89 -21.69 -8.71
N ALA A 342 16.63 -22.43 -9.80
CA ALA A 342 16.75 -23.88 -9.83
C ALA A 342 18.21 -24.35 -9.75
N THR A 343 19.16 -23.58 -10.27
CA THR A 343 20.60 -23.89 -10.17
C THR A 343 21.21 -23.60 -8.80
N ASP A 344 20.75 -22.56 -8.08
CA ASP A 344 21.25 -22.22 -6.74
C ASP A 344 20.67 -23.10 -5.62
N ALA A 345 19.51 -23.71 -5.83
CA ALA A 345 18.91 -24.68 -4.91
C ALA A 345 19.73 -25.98 -4.78
N VAL A 346 20.66 -26.26 -5.70
CA VAL A 346 21.49 -27.48 -5.69
C VAL A 346 22.67 -27.37 -4.70
N ALA A 347 22.90 -26.19 -4.10
CA ALA A 347 24.01 -25.95 -3.16
C ALA A 347 23.56 -25.68 -1.70
N ASP A 348 22.29 -25.90 -1.37
CA ASP A 348 21.80 -25.79 0.02
C ASP A 348 22.14 -27.09 0.81
N PRO A 349 22.88 -27.03 1.93
CA PRO A 349 23.11 -28.19 2.79
C PRO A 349 21.81 -28.83 3.35
N ALA A 350 20.66 -28.14 3.31
CA ALA A 350 19.35 -28.72 3.61
C ALA A 350 18.84 -29.71 2.53
N TYR A 351 19.41 -29.67 1.32
CA TYR A 351 19.11 -30.56 0.19
C TYR A 351 20.12 -31.72 0.01
N ASP A 352 20.96 -31.98 1.01
CA ASP A 352 21.84 -33.15 1.02
C ASP A 352 21.04 -34.45 1.24
N ARG A 353 20.66 -35.08 0.12
CA ARG A 353 19.91 -36.35 0.06
C ARG A 353 20.63 -37.52 0.74
N SER A 354 21.92 -37.41 1.04
CA SER A 354 22.68 -38.47 1.69
C SER A 354 22.27 -38.71 3.16
N ASN A 355 21.60 -37.74 3.79
CA ASN A 355 21.12 -37.82 5.17
C ASN A 355 19.63 -38.19 5.30
N TRP A 356 18.95 -38.44 4.18
CA TRP A 356 17.50 -38.68 4.17
C TRP A 356 17.14 -40.14 4.37
N SER A 357 15.98 -40.40 4.97
CA SER A 357 15.47 -41.77 5.10
C SER A 357 15.06 -42.32 3.72
N ALA A 358 15.11 -43.64 3.55
CA ALA A 358 14.68 -44.27 2.30
C ALA A 358 13.20 -43.97 1.93
N ALA A 359 12.36 -43.68 2.93
CA ALA A 359 10.97 -43.30 2.73
C ALA A 359 10.84 -41.86 2.20
N ASP A 360 11.68 -40.94 2.70
CA ASP A 360 11.67 -39.54 2.27
C ASP A 360 12.27 -39.39 0.87
N LEU A 361 13.34 -40.14 0.57
CA LEU A 361 13.91 -40.23 -0.78
C LEU A 361 12.85 -40.68 -1.79
N LYS A 362 12.15 -41.77 -1.50
CA LYS A 362 11.09 -42.29 -2.37
C LYS A 362 9.95 -41.28 -2.56
N ARG A 363 9.57 -40.57 -1.48
CA ARG A 363 8.50 -39.56 -1.55
C ARG A 363 8.88 -38.39 -2.44
N VAL A 364 10.14 -37.96 -2.39
CA VAL A 364 10.63 -36.87 -3.27
C VAL A 364 10.77 -37.35 -4.71
N GLU A 365 11.28 -38.56 -4.96
CA GLU A 365 11.32 -39.14 -6.31
C GLU A 365 9.92 -39.26 -6.94
N ASP A 366 8.92 -39.67 -6.16
CA ASP A 366 7.52 -39.75 -6.60
C ASP A 366 6.94 -38.35 -6.93
N LEU A 367 7.30 -37.32 -6.14
CA LEU A 367 6.87 -35.93 -6.36
C LEU A 367 7.56 -35.28 -7.56
N GLU A 368 8.85 -35.54 -7.75
CA GLU A 368 9.61 -35.07 -8.91
C GLU A 368 9.06 -35.69 -10.20
N THR A 369 8.78 -36.99 -10.18
CA THR A 369 8.12 -37.68 -11.30
C THR A 369 6.73 -37.11 -11.58
N ALA A 370 5.95 -36.80 -10.54
CA ALA A 370 4.64 -36.18 -10.71
C ALA A 370 4.73 -34.76 -11.29
N TYR A 371 5.71 -33.98 -10.86
CA TYR A 371 5.98 -32.64 -11.37
C TYR A 371 6.40 -32.66 -12.84
N GLU A 372 7.34 -33.53 -13.23
CA GLU A 372 7.78 -33.68 -14.62
C GLU A 372 6.61 -34.05 -15.54
N ASN A 373 5.77 -35.00 -15.12
CA ASN A 373 4.59 -35.40 -15.87
C ASN A 373 3.57 -34.26 -16.01
N ALA A 374 3.37 -33.46 -14.95
CA ALA A 374 2.48 -32.29 -14.98
C ALA A 374 3.02 -31.18 -15.90
N SER A 375 4.32 -30.95 -15.89
CA SER A 375 4.99 -29.98 -16.76
C SER A 375 4.89 -30.39 -18.24
N LEU A 376 5.15 -31.66 -18.55
CA LEU A 376 4.96 -32.22 -19.91
C LEU A 376 3.51 -32.09 -20.39
N ALA A 377 2.54 -32.39 -19.53
CA ALA A 377 1.12 -32.24 -19.86
C ALA A 377 0.74 -30.77 -20.13
N ALA A 378 1.29 -29.83 -19.36
CA ALA A 378 1.07 -28.39 -19.57
C ALA A 378 1.66 -27.90 -20.90
N GLN A 379 2.87 -28.35 -21.26
CA GLN A 379 3.50 -28.02 -22.55
C GLN A 379 2.68 -28.59 -23.72
N GLN A 380 2.25 -29.85 -23.64
CA GLN A 380 1.41 -30.47 -24.67
C GLN A 380 0.07 -29.73 -24.84
N ALA A 381 -0.55 -29.32 -23.73
CA ALA A 381 -1.78 -28.53 -23.78
C ALA A 381 -1.57 -27.14 -24.41
N ALA A 382 -0.42 -26.50 -24.15
CA ALA A 382 -0.06 -25.23 -24.76
C ALA A 382 0.18 -25.35 -26.28
N GLU A 383 0.89 -26.40 -26.71
CA GLU A 383 1.10 -26.71 -28.12
C GLU A 383 -0.21 -27.00 -28.86
N GLU A 384 -1.12 -27.75 -28.23
CA GLU A 384 -2.43 -28.08 -28.79
C GLU A 384 -3.33 -26.84 -28.89
N ALA A 385 -3.28 -25.95 -27.89
CA ALA A 385 -3.96 -24.66 -27.92
C ALA A 385 -3.43 -23.75 -29.05
N ALA A 386 -2.12 -23.68 -29.23
CA ALA A 386 -1.48 -22.92 -30.31
C ALA A 386 -1.83 -23.49 -31.70
N ALA A 387 -1.85 -24.82 -31.84
CA ALA A 387 -2.27 -25.49 -33.08
C ALA A 387 -3.75 -25.23 -33.41
N ASN A 388 -4.62 -25.19 -32.40
CA ASN A 388 -6.05 -24.90 -32.58
C ASN A 388 -6.31 -23.43 -32.92
N ALA A 389 -5.54 -22.50 -32.35
CA ALA A 389 -5.57 -21.09 -32.72
C ALA A 389 -5.17 -20.87 -34.19
N ASN A 390 -4.11 -21.55 -34.64
CA ASN A 390 -3.65 -21.51 -36.04
C ASN A 390 -4.61 -22.15 -37.05
N LYS A 391 -5.47 -23.10 -36.62
CA LYS A 391 -6.54 -23.64 -37.47
C LYS A 391 -7.73 -22.68 -37.59
N ARG A 392 -8.03 -21.93 -36.53
CA ARG A 392 -9.12 -20.93 -36.52
C ARG A 392 -8.81 -19.71 -37.39
N SER A 393 -7.55 -19.31 -37.53
CA SER A 393 -7.13 -18.18 -38.40
C SER A 393 -7.13 -18.52 -39.90
N LYS A 394 -7.25 -19.81 -40.28
CA LYS A 394 -7.27 -20.28 -41.67
C LYS A 394 -8.67 -20.59 -42.22
N LEU A 395 -9.73 -20.37 -41.45
CA LEU A 395 -11.11 -20.50 -41.94
C LEU A 395 -11.49 -19.24 -42.72
N PRO A 396 -11.91 -19.33 -44.00
CA PRO A 396 -12.30 -18.16 -44.77
C PRO A 396 -13.55 -17.54 -44.17
N ASN A 397 -13.47 -16.23 -43.88
CA ASN A 397 -14.62 -15.41 -43.47
C ASN A 397 -15.76 -15.57 -44.48
N LYS A 398 -16.91 -16.07 -44.02
CA LYS A 398 -18.16 -16.11 -44.77
C LYS A 398 -18.98 -14.85 -44.51
#